data_AF-A0A9E2PPR2-F1
#
_entry.id   AF-A0A9E2PPR2-F1
#
_cell.length_a   1.000
_cell.length_b   1.000
_cell.length_c   1.000
_cell.angle_alpha   90.00
_cell.angle_beta   90.00
_cell.angle_gamma   90.00
#
_symmetry.space_group_name_H-M   'P 1'
#
loop_
_entity.id
_entity.type
_entity.pdbx_description
1 polymer ?
#
loop_
_entity_poly.entity_id
_entity_poly.type
_entity_poly.pdbx_seq_one_letter_code
_entity_poly.pdbx_strand_id
1 'polypeptide(L)'
;MKKITAAIMWLVIPCAFAWFVWEWGFCRFYVPPEYMAVVTAKTGDSLPPGQILAKKGQKGVQEDVLGEGRHFRNPLLFEWQVLPLATILPGKIGIVTSKVGTELPEGEFLAMPGQKGIWRRVLGPGKYRLNQQGYQVDVIDAISIPMGYVGVVTSLSGEQAPAGGFAARNQKGVRQDILQPGLYYVNPKEF
;
A
#
# COMPACT_ATOMS: atom_id res chain seq x y z
N MET A 1 -23.63 -42.87 33.22
CA MET A 1 -23.24 -41.45 33.01
C MET A 1 -21.73 -41.20 33.13
N LYS A 2 -21.03 -41.66 34.18
CA LYS A 2 -19.56 -41.46 34.36
C LYS A 2 -18.66 -42.12 33.29
N LYS A 3 -19.04 -43.30 32.77
CA LYS A 3 -18.24 -44.00 31.74
C LYS A 3 -18.35 -43.35 30.35
N ILE A 4 -19.51 -42.79 30.02
CA ILE A 4 -19.77 -42.09 28.75
C ILE A 4 -19.03 -40.75 28.73
N THR A 5 -19.04 -40.02 29.85
CA THR A 5 -18.26 -38.78 29.99
C THR A 5 -16.76 -39.01 29.93
N ALA A 6 -16.25 -40.09 30.54
CA ALA A 6 -14.84 -40.47 30.42
C ALA A 6 -14.44 -40.84 28.97
N ALA A 7 -15.30 -41.57 28.24
CA ALA A 7 -15.05 -41.92 26.85
C ALA A 7 -15.07 -40.71 25.91
N ILE A 8 -16.00 -39.77 26.11
CA ILE A 8 -16.05 -38.50 25.38
C ILE A 8 -14.79 -37.67 25.67
N MET A 9 -14.37 -37.60 26.93
CA MET A 9 -13.17 -36.86 27.32
C MET A 9 -11.89 -37.44 26.70
N TRP A 10 -11.81 -38.76 26.57
CA TRP A 10 -10.69 -39.45 25.93
C TRP A 10 -10.62 -39.22 24.40
N LEU A 11 -11.73 -38.86 23.75
CA LEU A 11 -11.78 -38.46 22.34
C LEU A 11 -11.54 -36.96 22.14
N VAL A 12 -12.08 -36.12 23.02
CA VAL A 12 -12.01 -34.65 22.89
C VAL A 12 -10.61 -34.13 23.21
N ILE A 13 -9.93 -34.66 24.23
CA ILE A 13 -8.57 -34.23 24.61
C ILE A 13 -7.56 -34.39 23.46
N PRO A 14 -7.41 -35.57 22.82
CA PRO A 14 -6.46 -35.72 21.71
C PRO A 14 -6.86 -34.90 20.48
N CYS A 15 -8.15 -34.74 20.18
CA CYS A 15 -8.60 -33.86 19.11
C CYS A 15 -8.24 -32.38 19.39
N ALA A 16 -8.44 -31.91 20.63
CA ALA A 16 -8.06 -30.56 21.03
C ALA A 16 -6.54 -30.35 21.01
N PHE A 17 -5.77 -31.37 21.41
CA PHE A 17 -4.30 -31.35 21.33
C PHE A 17 -3.81 -31.32 19.88
N ALA A 18 -4.39 -32.16 19.01
CA ALA A 18 -4.08 -32.17 17.58
C ALA A 18 -4.42 -30.83 16.92
N TRP A 19 -5.57 -30.24 17.25
CA TRP A 19 -5.95 -28.90 16.79
C TRP A 19 -4.98 -27.83 17.28
N PHE A 20 -4.56 -27.88 18.54
CA PHE A 20 -3.58 -26.96 19.09
C PHE A 20 -2.22 -27.08 18.40
N VAL A 21 -1.73 -28.29 18.19
CA VAL A 21 -0.48 -28.56 17.45
C VAL A 21 -0.60 -28.09 16.01
N TRP A 22 -1.76 -28.28 15.36
CA TRP A 22 -2.01 -27.79 14.02
C TRP A 22 -1.94 -26.25 13.95
N GLU A 23 -2.67 -25.56 14.82
CA GLU A 23 -2.74 -24.10 14.83
C GLU A 23 -1.39 -23.46 15.19
N TRP A 24 -0.65 -24.08 16.11
CA TRP A 24 0.65 -23.57 16.55
C TRP A 24 1.83 -23.97 15.67
N GLY A 25 1.76 -25.14 15.03
CA GLY A 25 2.83 -25.69 14.20
C GLY A 25 2.71 -25.27 12.74
N PHE A 26 1.53 -25.39 12.15
CA PHE A 26 1.33 -25.21 10.71
C PHE A 26 0.72 -23.84 10.36
N CYS A 27 -0.22 -23.34 11.17
CA CYS A 27 -0.86 -22.04 10.88
C CYS A 27 0.01 -20.84 11.29
N ARG A 28 1.02 -21.05 12.13
CA ARG A 28 1.87 -19.97 12.64
C ARG A 28 3.02 -19.69 11.68
N PHE A 29 3.16 -18.43 11.27
CA PHE A 29 4.37 -17.95 10.62
C PHE A 29 4.82 -16.62 11.22
N TYR A 30 6.09 -16.28 10.98
CA TYR A 30 6.72 -15.08 11.51
C TYR A 30 7.18 -14.18 10.38
N VAL A 31 6.83 -12.90 10.49
CA VAL A 31 7.30 -11.85 9.59
C VAL A 31 8.44 -11.11 10.30
N PRO A 32 9.67 -11.16 9.76
CA PRO A 32 10.81 -10.46 10.33
C PRO A 32 10.64 -8.94 10.25
N PRO A 33 11.38 -8.16 11.05
CA PRO A 33 11.39 -6.70 10.95
C PRO A 33 11.90 -6.28 9.57
N GLU A 34 11.40 -5.16 9.03
CA GLU A 34 11.65 -4.69 7.65
C GLU A 34 11.01 -5.51 6.54
N TYR A 35 10.17 -6.49 6.88
CA TYR A 35 9.40 -7.25 5.91
C TYR A 35 7.90 -7.07 6.15
N MET A 36 7.14 -7.38 5.12
CA MET A 36 5.70 -7.51 5.15
C MET A 36 5.32 -8.84 4.48
N ALA A 37 4.23 -9.44 4.92
CA ALA A 37 3.68 -10.60 4.24
C ALA A 37 2.49 -10.19 3.37
N VAL A 38 2.63 -10.44 2.06
CA VAL A 38 1.53 -10.37 1.11
C VAL A 38 0.79 -11.69 1.16
N VAL A 39 -0.49 -11.64 1.49
CA VAL A 39 -1.33 -12.84 1.63
C VAL A 39 -2.18 -13.02 0.39
N THR A 40 -2.22 -14.24 -0.15
CA THR A 40 -3.08 -14.64 -1.25
C THR A 40 -4.10 -15.66 -0.74
N ALA A 41 -5.38 -15.30 -0.79
CA ALA A 41 -6.47 -16.22 -0.44
C ALA A 41 -6.72 -17.18 -1.61
N LYS A 42 -6.65 -18.48 -1.35
CA LYS A 42 -6.92 -19.55 -2.34
C LYS A 42 -8.41 -19.86 -2.46
N THR A 43 -9.17 -19.56 -1.42
CA THR A 43 -10.60 -19.85 -1.27
C THR A 43 -11.37 -18.55 -1.02
N GLY A 44 -12.60 -18.48 -1.52
CA GLY A 44 -13.46 -17.29 -1.39
C GLY A 44 -14.17 -16.98 -2.70
N ASP A 45 -14.87 -15.85 -2.72
CA ASP A 45 -15.59 -15.38 -3.90
C ASP A 45 -14.61 -14.95 -5.01
N SER A 46 -14.96 -15.19 -6.27
CA SER A 46 -14.14 -14.74 -7.40
C SER A 46 -14.06 -13.21 -7.46
N LEU A 47 -12.92 -12.66 -7.86
CA LEU A 47 -12.78 -11.22 -8.04
C LEU A 47 -13.72 -10.71 -9.14
N PRO A 48 -14.42 -9.58 -8.91
CA PRO A 48 -15.15 -8.91 -9.97
C PRO A 48 -14.19 -8.40 -11.06
N PRO A 49 -14.64 -8.32 -12.32
CA PRO A 49 -13.81 -7.88 -13.43
C PRO A 49 -13.28 -6.46 -13.19
N GLY A 50 -11.97 -6.27 -13.39
CA GLY A 50 -11.28 -4.99 -13.20
C GLY A 50 -10.69 -4.77 -11.80
N GLN A 51 -11.04 -5.58 -10.81
CA GLN A 51 -10.41 -5.56 -9.49
C GLN A 51 -9.14 -6.42 -9.52
N ILE A 52 -8.01 -5.90 -9.04
CA ILE A 52 -6.72 -6.63 -8.99
C ILE A 52 -6.44 -7.16 -7.58
N LEU A 53 -6.73 -6.35 -6.55
CA LEU A 53 -6.52 -6.74 -5.15
C LEU A 53 -7.83 -7.27 -4.54
N ALA A 54 -7.76 -8.42 -3.90
CA ALA A 54 -8.85 -9.05 -3.18
C ALA A 54 -9.14 -8.30 -1.88
N LYS A 55 -10.43 -8.06 -1.62
CA LYS A 55 -10.90 -7.66 -0.28
C LYS A 55 -11.10 -8.89 0.60
N LYS A 56 -11.36 -8.66 1.89
CA LYS A 56 -11.62 -9.73 2.85
C LYS A 56 -12.75 -10.66 2.36
N GLY A 57 -12.46 -11.95 2.26
CA GLY A 57 -13.41 -12.98 1.79
C GLY A 57 -13.36 -13.30 0.30
N GLN A 58 -12.66 -12.48 -0.51
CA GLN A 58 -12.45 -12.75 -1.93
C GLN A 58 -11.18 -13.59 -2.17
N LYS A 59 -11.22 -14.45 -3.18
CA LYS A 59 -10.09 -15.27 -3.63
C LYS A 59 -9.12 -14.44 -4.44
N GLY A 60 -7.88 -14.26 -3.97
CA GLY A 60 -6.83 -13.54 -4.69
C GLY A 60 -5.83 -12.90 -3.74
N VAL A 61 -4.95 -12.07 -4.29
CA VAL A 61 -3.94 -11.33 -3.52
C VAL A 61 -4.65 -10.26 -2.69
N GLN A 62 -4.57 -10.34 -1.37
CA GLN A 62 -5.25 -9.42 -0.46
C GLN A 62 -4.68 -8.01 -0.57
N GLU A 63 -5.56 -7.00 -0.50
CA GLU A 63 -5.16 -5.58 -0.45
C GLU A 63 -4.34 -5.27 0.81
N ASP A 64 -4.80 -5.77 1.95
CA ASP A 64 -4.13 -5.64 3.24
C ASP A 64 -2.90 -6.54 3.32
N VAL A 65 -1.78 -5.93 3.67
CA VAL A 65 -0.52 -6.64 3.95
C VAL A 65 -0.33 -6.79 5.46
N LEU A 66 0.25 -7.92 5.86
CA LEU A 66 0.56 -8.19 7.26
C LEU A 66 1.94 -7.60 7.60
N GLY A 67 2.00 -6.83 8.68
CA GLY A 67 3.25 -6.26 9.19
C GLY A 67 4.12 -7.28 9.93
N GLU A 68 5.23 -6.80 10.48
CA GLU A 68 6.14 -7.57 11.31
C GLU A 68 5.43 -8.19 12.52
N GLY A 69 5.88 -9.37 12.92
CA GLY A 69 5.31 -10.10 14.04
C GLY A 69 4.82 -11.49 13.68
N ARG A 70 4.09 -12.09 14.62
CA ARG A 70 3.57 -13.46 14.49
C ARG A 70 2.15 -13.40 13.95
N HIS A 71 1.91 -14.11 12.87
CA HIS A 71 0.59 -14.19 12.25
C HIS A 71 0.14 -15.64 12.16
N PHE A 72 -1.17 -15.84 12.24
CA PHE A 72 -1.82 -17.14 12.15
C PHE A 72 -2.71 -17.16 10.91
N ARG A 73 -2.31 -17.97 9.91
CA ARG A 73 -3.07 -18.19 8.67
C ARG A 73 -2.94 -19.65 8.29
N ASN A 74 -4.08 -20.27 7.96
CA ASN A 74 -4.10 -21.66 7.52
C ASN A 74 -3.45 -21.79 6.12
N PRO A 75 -2.36 -22.56 5.96
CA PRO A 75 -1.66 -22.74 4.67
C PRO A 75 -2.54 -23.33 3.56
N LEU A 76 -3.60 -24.06 3.94
CA LEU A 76 -4.54 -24.67 3.01
C LEU A 76 -5.44 -23.62 2.35
N LEU A 77 -5.80 -22.57 3.08
CA LEU A 77 -6.69 -21.50 2.62
C LEU A 77 -5.94 -20.27 2.12
N PHE A 78 -4.75 -20.02 2.65
CA PHE A 78 -3.95 -18.84 2.39
C PHE A 78 -2.52 -19.22 2.01
N GLU A 79 -2.00 -18.54 1.00
CA GLU A 79 -0.58 -18.47 0.72
C GLU A 79 -0.04 -17.14 1.24
N TRP A 80 1.22 -17.08 1.65
CA TRP A 80 1.85 -15.82 2.02
C TRP A 80 3.27 -15.75 1.46
N GLN A 81 3.66 -14.57 1.05
CA GLN A 81 4.99 -14.26 0.56
C GLN A 81 5.56 -13.12 1.40
N VAL A 82 6.71 -13.38 2.03
CA VAL A 82 7.41 -12.41 2.85
C VAL A 82 8.31 -11.58 1.94
N LEU A 83 7.98 -10.30 1.79
CA LEU A 83 8.66 -9.35 0.91
C LEU A 83 9.20 -8.17 1.72
N PRO A 84 10.31 -7.56 1.31
CA PRO A 84 10.82 -6.36 1.98
C PRO A 84 9.80 -5.22 1.86
N LEU A 85 9.66 -4.43 2.91
CA LEU A 85 8.80 -3.25 2.90
C LEU A 85 9.43 -2.12 2.07
N ALA A 86 8.61 -1.16 1.63
CA ALA A 86 9.10 0.02 0.92
C ALA A 86 9.74 1.00 1.93
N THR A 87 11.06 1.00 2.00
CA THR A 87 11.84 1.92 2.84
C THR A 87 12.28 3.13 2.04
N ILE A 88 11.85 4.32 2.48
CA ILE A 88 12.25 5.60 1.88
C ILE A 88 13.22 6.27 2.85
N LEU A 89 14.44 6.50 2.38
CA LEU A 89 15.50 7.13 3.16
C LEU A 89 15.26 8.64 3.31
N PRO A 90 15.82 9.27 4.36
CA PRO A 90 15.85 10.73 4.48
C PRO A 90 16.46 11.37 3.23
N GLY A 91 15.87 12.47 2.76
CA GLY A 91 16.27 13.14 1.51
C GLY A 91 15.72 12.50 0.23
N LYS A 92 14.98 11.39 0.33
CA LYS A 92 14.28 10.76 -0.80
C LYS A 92 12.75 10.86 -0.62
N ILE A 93 12.04 10.70 -1.73
CA ILE A 93 10.58 10.64 -1.82
C ILE A 93 10.16 9.34 -2.52
N GLY A 94 9.00 8.80 -2.17
CA GLY A 94 8.40 7.67 -2.87
C GLY A 94 7.21 8.13 -3.71
N ILE A 95 7.31 8.03 -5.04
CA ILE A 95 6.18 8.22 -5.94
C ILE A 95 5.40 6.93 -5.99
N VAL A 96 4.10 6.98 -5.69
CA VAL A 96 3.22 5.81 -5.74
C VAL A 96 2.41 5.84 -7.02
N THR A 97 2.48 4.77 -7.80
CA THR A 97 1.59 4.52 -8.93
C THR A 97 0.63 3.40 -8.56
N SER A 98 -0.65 3.77 -8.42
CA SER A 98 -1.73 2.83 -8.13
C SER A 98 -2.24 2.19 -9.42
N LYS A 99 -2.21 0.85 -9.48
CA LYS A 99 -2.84 0.05 -10.53
C LYS A 99 -4.30 -0.27 -10.22
N VAL A 100 -4.70 -0.03 -8.97
CA VAL A 100 -6.05 -0.26 -8.45
C VAL A 100 -6.78 1.05 -8.18
N GLY A 101 -8.11 0.96 -8.13
CA GLY A 101 -8.97 2.10 -7.83
C GLY A 101 -9.94 2.41 -8.96
N THR A 102 -10.69 3.50 -8.78
CA THR A 102 -11.52 4.05 -9.85
C THR A 102 -10.65 4.65 -10.94
N GLU A 103 -11.10 4.56 -12.19
CA GLU A 103 -10.43 5.23 -13.30
C GLU A 103 -10.46 6.75 -13.10
N LEU A 104 -9.42 7.44 -13.60
CA LEU A 104 -9.36 8.89 -13.51
C LEU A 104 -10.37 9.51 -14.49
N PRO A 105 -10.95 10.65 -14.12
CA PRO A 105 -11.71 11.45 -15.08
C PRO A 105 -10.81 11.86 -16.25
N GLU A 106 -11.39 11.90 -17.45
CA GLU A 106 -10.67 12.26 -18.68
C GLU A 106 -10.01 13.63 -18.55
N GLY A 107 -8.69 13.70 -18.79
CA GLY A 107 -7.90 14.93 -18.71
C GLY A 107 -7.08 15.11 -17.42
N GLU A 108 -7.33 14.31 -16.38
CA GLU A 108 -6.48 14.29 -15.17
C GLU A 108 -5.46 13.15 -15.23
N PHE A 109 -4.20 13.45 -14.89
CA PHE A 109 -3.10 12.47 -14.86
C PHE A 109 -2.71 12.07 -13.42
N LEU A 110 -3.12 12.86 -12.42
CA LEU A 110 -2.76 12.68 -11.03
C LEU A 110 -3.93 12.06 -10.26
N ALA A 111 -3.68 10.90 -9.69
CA ALA A 111 -4.64 10.17 -8.90
C ALA A 111 -4.69 10.69 -7.46
N MET A 112 -5.89 10.74 -6.90
CA MET A 112 -6.08 10.80 -5.45
C MET A 112 -5.95 9.40 -4.84
N PRO A 113 -5.77 9.27 -3.51
CA PRO A 113 -5.79 7.96 -2.85
C PRO A 113 -7.09 7.21 -3.19
N GLY A 114 -6.97 5.99 -3.73
CA GLY A 114 -8.10 5.18 -4.18
C GLY A 114 -8.45 5.32 -5.67
N GLN A 115 -7.79 6.20 -6.42
CA GLN A 115 -7.85 6.26 -7.88
C GLN A 115 -6.64 5.56 -8.52
N LYS A 116 -6.84 5.06 -9.75
CA LYS A 116 -5.83 4.33 -10.52
C LYS A 116 -4.91 5.30 -11.28
N GLY A 117 -3.74 5.61 -10.74
CA GLY A 117 -2.75 6.42 -11.43
C GLY A 117 -1.59 6.84 -10.52
N ILE A 118 -0.82 7.83 -10.95
CA ILE A 118 0.28 8.38 -10.15
C ILE A 118 -0.32 9.28 -9.06
N TRP A 119 -0.04 9.00 -7.80
CA TRP A 119 -0.56 9.83 -6.70
C TRP A 119 0.01 11.24 -6.73
N ARG A 120 -0.86 12.24 -6.51
CA ARG A 120 -0.41 13.64 -6.31
C ARG A 120 0.48 13.76 -5.08
N ARG A 121 0.12 13.05 -4.00
CA ARG A 121 0.91 13.01 -2.76
C ARG A 121 2.03 11.98 -2.87
N VAL A 122 3.24 12.39 -2.50
CA VAL A 122 4.38 11.47 -2.34
C VAL A 122 4.44 10.90 -0.93
N LEU A 123 5.07 9.74 -0.80
CA LEU A 123 5.47 9.17 0.47
C LEU A 123 6.75 9.88 0.94
N GLY A 124 6.75 10.32 2.19
CA GLY A 124 7.92 10.91 2.83
C GLY A 124 8.94 9.85 3.28
N PRO A 125 9.98 10.24 4.02
CA PRO A 125 10.91 9.29 4.58
C PRO A 125 10.22 8.44 5.64
N GLY A 126 10.38 7.11 5.55
CA GLY A 126 9.68 6.17 6.40
C GLY A 126 9.58 4.78 5.82
N LYS A 127 8.84 3.92 6.52
CA LYS A 127 8.61 2.53 6.16
C LYS A 127 7.15 2.34 5.79
N TYR A 128 6.89 1.92 4.57
CA TYR A 128 5.53 1.78 4.04
C TYR A 128 5.25 0.34 3.65
N ARG A 129 4.10 -0.16 4.11
CA ARG A 129 3.62 -1.51 3.79
C ARG A 129 2.55 -1.38 2.71
N LEU A 130 2.99 -1.48 1.46
CA LEU A 130 2.13 -1.37 0.28
C LEU A 130 2.22 -2.65 -0.53
N ASN A 131 1.08 -3.17 -0.96
CA ASN A 131 1.08 -4.35 -1.80
C ASN A 131 1.67 -4.04 -3.19
N GLN A 132 2.80 -4.67 -3.53
CA GLN A 132 3.52 -4.48 -4.79
C GLN A 132 2.70 -4.87 -6.04
N GLN A 133 1.68 -5.71 -5.89
CA GLN A 133 0.80 -6.10 -6.99
C GLN A 133 -0.15 -4.96 -7.40
N GLY A 134 -0.63 -4.17 -6.44
CA GLY A 134 -1.54 -3.05 -6.70
C GLY A 134 -0.86 -1.68 -6.72
N TYR A 135 0.27 -1.52 -6.04
CA TYR A 135 0.99 -0.27 -5.91
C TYR A 135 2.45 -0.43 -6.31
N GLN A 136 2.92 0.42 -7.20
CA GLN A 136 4.33 0.54 -7.53
C GLN A 136 4.91 1.77 -6.85
N VAL A 137 6.02 1.62 -6.13
CA VAL A 137 6.70 2.72 -5.43
C VAL A 137 8.05 2.98 -6.10
N ASP A 138 8.19 4.15 -6.71
CA ASP A 138 9.45 4.60 -7.30
C ASP A 138 10.12 5.60 -6.35
N VAL A 139 11.31 5.26 -5.86
CA VAL A 139 12.05 6.11 -4.92
C VAL A 139 12.98 7.03 -5.69
N ILE A 140 12.81 8.35 -5.53
CA ILE A 140 13.65 9.37 -6.15
C ILE A 140 14.14 10.39 -5.12
N ASP A 141 15.10 11.23 -5.47
CA ASP A 141 15.61 12.26 -4.57
C ASP A 141 14.60 13.41 -4.38
N ALA A 142 14.50 13.91 -3.15
CA ALA A 142 13.67 15.06 -2.84
C ALA A 142 14.28 16.34 -3.45
N ILE A 143 13.41 17.30 -3.79
CA ILE A 143 13.87 18.54 -4.39
C ILE A 143 14.49 19.41 -3.29
N SER A 144 15.77 19.73 -3.46
CA SER A 144 16.52 20.61 -2.57
C SER A 144 16.80 21.94 -3.27
N ILE A 145 16.29 23.03 -2.70
CA ILE A 145 16.53 24.39 -3.21
C ILE A 145 17.64 25.03 -2.35
N PRO A 146 18.84 25.26 -2.90
CA PRO A 146 19.93 25.86 -2.15
C PRO A 146 19.64 27.32 -1.77
N MET A 147 20.33 27.80 -0.74
CA MET A 147 20.23 29.20 -0.32
C MET A 147 20.64 30.14 -1.46
N GLY A 148 19.91 31.24 -1.63
CA GLY A 148 20.11 32.19 -2.73
C GLY A 148 19.32 31.87 -4.01
N TYR A 149 18.61 30.74 -4.06
CA TYR A 149 17.73 30.36 -5.17
C TYR A 149 16.27 30.31 -4.73
N VAL A 150 15.36 30.43 -5.71
CA VAL A 150 13.91 30.26 -5.51
C VAL A 150 13.40 29.17 -6.44
N GLY A 151 12.49 28.34 -5.94
CA GLY A 151 11.83 27.32 -6.75
C GLY A 151 10.58 27.89 -7.40
N VAL A 152 10.53 27.86 -8.73
CA VAL A 152 9.32 28.17 -9.50
C VAL A 152 8.67 26.86 -9.89
N VAL A 153 7.38 26.74 -9.61
CA VAL A 153 6.61 25.51 -9.84
C VAL A 153 5.63 25.75 -10.98
N THR A 154 5.72 24.95 -12.03
CA THR A 154 4.71 24.91 -13.09
C THR A 154 3.79 23.74 -12.77
N SER A 155 2.48 23.94 -12.65
CA SER A 155 1.55 22.81 -12.53
C SER A 155 1.15 22.34 -13.92
N LEU A 156 1.30 21.05 -14.22
CA LEU A 156 0.81 20.46 -15.46
C LEU A 156 -0.65 19.99 -15.37
N SER A 157 -1.20 19.97 -14.15
CA SER A 157 -2.54 19.46 -13.83
C SER A 157 -3.46 20.55 -13.26
N GLY A 158 -4.77 20.36 -13.45
CA GLY A 158 -5.82 21.27 -12.96
C GLY A 158 -6.49 22.09 -14.06
N GLU A 159 -7.36 23.00 -13.65
CA GLU A 159 -8.10 23.88 -14.57
C GLU A 159 -7.16 24.86 -15.28
N GLN A 160 -7.43 25.18 -16.54
CA GLN A 160 -6.60 26.12 -17.31
C GLN A 160 -6.60 27.50 -16.61
N ALA A 161 -5.41 28.00 -16.26
CA ALA A 161 -5.30 29.33 -15.65
C ALA A 161 -5.79 30.44 -16.59
N PRO A 162 -6.31 31.57 -16.06
CA PRO A 162 -6.72 32.71 -16.84
C PRO A 162 -5.58 33.23 -17.74
N ALA A 163 -5.93 33.62 -18.97
CA ALA A 163 -4.94 34.11 -19.94
C ALA A 163 -4.19 35.33 -19.38
N GLY A 164 -2.86 35.24 -19.28
CA GLY A 164 -1.99 36.30 -18.78
C GLY A 164 -1.78 36.34 -17.27
N GLY A 165 -2.36 35.40 -16.51
CA GLY A 165 -2.19 35.28 -15.06
C GLY A 165 -1.33 34.10 -14.64
N PHE A 166 -0.78 34.17 -13.45
CA PHE A 166 -0.17 33.03 -12.77
C PHE A 166 -1.25 32.10 -12.22
N ALA A 167 -0.98 30.79 -12.23
CA ALA A 167 -1.88 29.74 -11.78
C ALA A 167 -2.02 29.70 -10.25
N ALA A 168 -3.24 29.51 -9.77
CA ALA A 168 -3.51 29.10 -8.39
C ALA A 168 -3.11 27.63 -8.15
N ARG A 169 -3.13 27.15 -6.89
CA ARG A 169 -2.68 25.80 -6.49
C ARG A 169 -3.36 24.61 -7.21
N ASN A 170 -4.54 24.83 -7.78
CA ASN A 170 -5.31 23.82 -8.52
C ASN A 170 -5.49 24.17 -10.01
N GLN A 171 -4.75 25.17 -10.50
CA GLN A 171 -4.76 25.56 -11.90
C GLN A 171 -3.48 25.11 -12.58
N LYS A 172 -3.60 24.81 -13.87
CA LYS A 172 -2.48 24.50 -14.76
C LYS A 172 -1.78 25.79 -15.17
N GLY A 173 -0.46 25.80 -15.06
CA GLY A 173 0.40 26.95 -15.40
C GLY A 173 1.46 27.24 -14.35
N VAL A 174 2.22 28.33 -14.54
CA VAL A 174 3.24 28.77 -13.58
C VAL A 174 2.56 29.28 -12.32
N ARG A 175 2.86 28.69 -11.16
CA ARG A 175 2.22 29.04 -9.89
C ARG A 175 2.65 30.42 -9.41
N GLN A 176 1.71 31.11 -8.75
CA GLN A 176 1.98 32.35 -8.00
C GLN A 176 2.92 32.11 -6.83
N ASP A 177 2.81 30.94 -6.21
CA ASP A 177 3.58 30.58 -5.03
C ASP A 177 5.01 30.22 -5.42
N ILE A 178 5.97 30.88 -4.80
CA ILE A 178 7.38 30.51 -4.84
C ILE A 178 7.73 29.55 -3.72
N LEU A 179 8.61 28.60 -4.00
CA LEU A 179 9.24 27.77 -2.98
C LEU A 179 10.49 28.48 -2.46
N GLN A 180 10.56 28.66 -1.14
CA GLN A 180 11.72 29.21 -0.45
C GLN A 180 12.88 28.18 -0.47
N PRO A 181 14.12 28.57 -0.15
CA PRO A 181 15.21 27.61 0.06
C PRO A 181 14.84 26.56 1.12
N GLY A 182 15.04 25.28 0.80
CA GLY A 182 14.64 24.19 1.68
C GLY A 182 14.51 22.85 0.96
N LEU A 183 14.11 21.82 1.72
CA LEU A 183 13.87 20.47 1.23
C LEU A 183 12.37 20.25 1.03
N TYR A 184 11.95 19.90 -0.19
CA TYR A 184 10.55 19.71 -0.54
C TYR A 184 10.24 18.28 -0.96
N TYR A 185 9.28 17.70 -0.27
CA TYR A 185 8.69 16.39 -0.59
C TYR A 185 7.48 16.58 -1.51
N VAL A 186 7.73 16.99 -2.75
CA VAL A 186 6.70 17.24 -3.77
C VAL A 186 6.88 16.29 -4.94
N ASN A 187 5.80 15.91 -5.62
CA ASN A 187 5.87 14.99 -6.75
C ASN A 187 6.41 15.73 -7.99
N PRO A 188 7.60 15.39 -8.53
CA PRO A 188 8.08 16.04 -9.74
C PRO A 188 7.20 15.78 -10.96
N LYS A 189 6.41 14.70 -10.98
CA LYS A 189 5.45 14.41 -12.06
C LYS A 189 4.19 15.29 -12.00
N GLU A 190 4.01 16.07 -10.94
CA GLU A 190 2.97 17.10 -10.87
C GLU A 190 3.36 18.36 -11.67
N PHE A 191 4.66 18.53 -11.96
CA PHE A 191 5.25 19.76 -12.49
C PHE A 191 5.85 19.64 -13.89
#